data_AF-A0A7X2I6J1-F1
#
_entry.id   AF-A0A7X2I6J1-F1
#
_cell.length_a   1.000
_cell.length_b   1.000
_cell.length_c   1.000
_cell.angle_alpha   90.00
_cell.angle_beta   90.00
_cell.angle_gamma   90.00
#
_symmetry.space_group_name_H-M   'P 1'
#
loop_
_entity.id
_entity.type
_entity.pdbx_description
1 polymer ?
#
loop_
_entity_poly.entity_id
_entity_poly.type
_entity_poly.pdbx_seq_one_letter_code
_entity_poly.pdbx_strand_id
1 'polypeptide(L)'
;MKVGKKGKAAPHAAYIVREGQYAKRLERGEKLEATEAGNMPAWAKAQPQQFWHAADVFERVNGTTYREMEIALPRELEPTQRAELVRAFVCQEIGEHHAYQWAIHTPNAADGGEQPHVHLMFSERQCDGIERDPDQYFKRYNAKAPEKGGARKGYGPSAGKTLTAAERAAELKELRERWQVLCNEYLEMAGHGQRIDMRSNAERGIKLAPERKQLPSEWRGQGKAKVIELRAARRDAFKAHRELANVVPNVKAEIISLEAERQKRAQAAQNPQGPDPRSRYHPDNIAARKAQEQAAEQQAQAELAQKQAQRTQRIEIEKAAVEAQRTVQAPSPAPTPVRLPVARLDPAEAEKQRLSRMTSAELAEEIRRRQLPSVDSLIEQDRMVMESTAKRRELNKQQEAAKAFVRKAEQAVHAWREKHPLKVKMHDAGMFRSAELLQLEQQAEQGQQALQTLQAKSRAVSEQDQQLRRQARSRVIVAQSDDREELEKLEQLRQDKARKELAAAIAKRELEAVPKDFRSMAASREAKALGWSDRGGKWQATPEPLKQLIDSYNASPKEVRVAVLARLTTDKVSSQQLRKLLDTQKANYRENDQGMSR
;
A
#
# COMPACT_ATOMS: atom_id res chain seq x y z
N MET A 1 -3.98 30.93 -3.92
CA MET A 1 -3.92 32.13 -3.07
C MET A 1 -3.60 33.34 -3.93
N LYS A 2 -4.49 34.33 -3.94
CA LYS A 2 -4.23 35.68 -4.48
C LYS A 2 -4.22 36.70 -3.35
N VAL A 3 -3.60 37.85 -3.60
CA VAL A 3 -3.50 38.96 -2.66
C VAL A 3 -4.03 40.22 -3.32
N GLY A 4 -5.02 40.84 -2.69
CA GLY A 4 -5.61 42.11 -3.10
C GLY A 4 -4.78 43.30 -2.62
N LYS A 5 -4.51 44.22 -3.53
CA LYS A 5 -3.93 45.53 -3.21
C LYS A 5 -5.04 46.52 -2.84
N LYS A 6 -4.68 47.63 -2.20
CA LYS A 6 -5.58 48.76 -1.94
C LYS A 6 -6.31 49.22 -3.22
N GLY A 7 -7.62 49.44 -3.12
CA GLY A 7 -8.49 49.86 -4.22
C GLY A 7 -9.01 48.70 -5.09
N LYS A 8 -8.85 47.45 -4.65
CA LYS A 8 -9.26 46.25 -5.40
C LYS A 8 -10.23 45.37 -4.62
N ALA A 9 -10.44 45.58 -3.32
CA ALA A 9 -11.31 44.73 -2.52
C ALA A 9 -12.78 44.88 -2.90
N ALA A 10 -13.32 46.11 -2.89
CA ALA A 10 -14.73 46.34 -3.19
C ALA A 10 -15.12 45.94 -4.63
N PRO A 11 -14.33 46.28 -5.68
CA PRO A 11 -14.62 45.79 -7.03
C PRO A 11 -14.57 44.26 -7.14
N HIS A 12 -13.65 43.61 -6.43
CA HIS A 12 -13.52 42.15 -6.44
C HIS A 12 -14.66 41.47 -5.68
N ALA A 13 -15.08 42.00 -4.53
CA ALA A 13 -16.24 41.53 -3.78
C ALA A 13 -17.50 41.57 -4.64
N ALA A 14 -17.81 42.72 -5.24
CA ALA A 14 -18.94 42.86 -6.17
C ALA A 14 -18.80 41.92 -7.38
N TYR A 15 -17.58 41.70 -7.89
CA TYR A 15 -17.33 40.74 -8.96
C TYR A 15 -17.70 39.32 -8.55
N ILE A 16 -17.26 38.83 -7.39
CA ILE A 16 -17.51 37.44 -6.99
C ILE A 16 -18.98 37.18 -6.69
N VAL A 17 -19.74 38.12 -6.15
CA VAL A 17 -21.19 37.94 -5.93
C VAL A 17 -22.06 38.41 -7.10
N ARG A 18 -21.45 38.83 -8.21
CA ARG A 18 -22.14 39.32 -9.43
C ARG A 18 -23.07 40.51 -9.16
N GLU A 19 -22.68 41.40 -8.27
CA GLU A 19 -23.42 42.64 -7.96
C GLU A 19 -23.04 43.81 -8.88
N GLY A 20 -23.93 44.81 -8.95
CA GLY A 20 -23.73 46.04 -9.70
C GLY A 20 -23.45 45.78 -11.18
N GLN A 21 -22.34 46.31 -11.70
CA GLN A 21 -21.96 46.18 -13.11
C GLN A 21 -21.77 44.71 -13.58
N TYR A 22 -21.61 43.77 -12.65
CA TYR A 22 -21.36 42.36 -12.95
C TYR A 22 -22.62 41.49 -13.06
N ALA A 23 -23.80 42.02 -12.71
CA ALA A 23 -25.07 41.33 -12.81
C ALA A 23 -25.37 40.84 -14.24
N LYS A 24 -24.93 41.61 -15.25
CA LYS A 24 -25.03 41.29 -16.69
C LYS A 24 -24.34 39.97 -17.08
N ARG A 25 -23.50 39.38 -16.22
CA ARG A 25 -22.89 38.07 -16.48
C ARG A 25 -23.86 36.92 -16.26
N LEU A 26 -24.80 37.07 -15.33
CA LEU A 26 -25.87 36.10 -15.09
C LEU A 26 -26.78 35.99 -16.33
N GLU A 27 -27.09 37.14 -16.93
CA GLU A 27 -27.84 37.24 -18.20
C GLU A 27 -27.12 36.54 -19.37
N ARG A 28 -25.79 36.40 -19.30
CA ARG A 28 -24.96 35.73 -20.31
C ARG A 28 -24.77 34.23 -20.02
N GLY A 29 -25.54 33.67 -19.10
CA GLY A 29 -25.55 32.24 -18.79
C GLY A 29 -24.48 31.77 -17.80
N GLU A 30 -23.77 32.68 -17.12
CA GLU A 30 -22.97 32.28 -15.96
C GLU A 30 -23.89 31.99 -14.76
N LYS A 31 -23.69 30.86 -14.08
CA LYS A 31 -24.47 30.48 -12.90
C LYS A 31 -23.73 30.85 -11.62
N LEU A 32 -24.39 31.65 -10.76
CA LEU A 32 -24.00 31.91 -9.39
C LEU A 32 -24.82 30.99 -8.49
N GLU A 33 -24.17 30.01 -7.89
CA GLU A 33 -24.86 28.89 -7.24
C GLU A 33 -25.19 29.15 -5.77
N ALA A 34 -24.24 29.76 -5.05
CA ALA A 34 -24.41 30.14 -3.66
C ALA A 34 -23.41 31.25 -3.29
N THR A 35 -23.77 32.05 -2.30
CA THR A 35 -22.93 33.12 -1.75
C THR A 35 -23.16 33.23 -0.26
N GLU A 36 -22.12 33.60 0.50
CA GLU A 36 -22.24 33.88 1.94
C GLU A 36 -21.15 34.85 2.39
N ALA A 37 -21.39 35.51 3.51
CA ALA A 37 -20.42 36.37 4.18
C ALA A 37 -20.54 36.20 5.70
N GLY A 38 -19.43 36.38 6.41
CA GLY A 38 -19.39 36.19 7.86
C GLY A 38 -18.28 37.00 8.54
N ASN A 39 -18.34 37.03 9.88
CA ASN A 39 -17.42 37.74 10.76
C ASN A 39 -17.24 39.23 10.44
N MET A 40 -18.26 39.85 9.83
CA MET A 40 -18.26 41.27 9.54
C MET A 40 -18.42 42.07 10.85
N PRO A 41 -17.70 43.19 11.03
CA PRO A 41 -17.94 44.10 12.16
C PRO A 41 -19.34 44.69 12.08
N ALA A 42 -19.86 45.20 13.22
CA ALA A 42 -21.23 45.68 13.34
C ALA A 42 -21.64 46.65 12.21
N TRP A 43 -20.75 47.58 11.85
CA TRP A 43 -20.96 48.57 10.80
C TRP A 43 -21.03 47.99 9.38
N ALA A 44 -20.63 46.74 9.13
CA ALA A 44 -20.73 46.08 7.81
C ALA A 44 -21.54 44.79 7.82
N LYS A 45 -22.13 44.40 8.96
CA LYS A 45 -22.85 43.12 9.11
C LYS A 45 -24.02 42.97 8.14
N ALA A 46 -24.78 44.05 7.91
CA ALA A 46 -25.92 44.05 6.99
C ALA A 46 -25.50 44.18 5.51
N GLN A 47 -24.33 44.77 5.23
CA GLN A 47 -23.86 45.01 3.87
C GLN A 47 -22.34 44.78 3.79
N PRO A 48 -21.91 43.53 3.52
CA PRO A 48 -20.50 43.14 3.42
C PRO A 48 -19.67 44.04 2.49
N GLN A 49 -20.28 44.60 1.45
CA GLN A 49 -19.63 45.52 0.52
C GLN A 49 -19.04 46.76 1.22
N GLN A 50 -19.64 47.22 2.32
CA GLN A 50 -19.12 48.35 3.11
C GLN A 50 -17.77 48.00 3.75
N PHE A 51 -17.59 46.76 4.21
CA PHE A 51 -16.31 46.27 4.74
C PHE A 51 -15.19 46.38 3.70
N TRP A 52 -15.46 45.91 2.49
CA TRP A 52 -14.47 45.92 1.41
C TRP A 52 -14.17 47.34 0.92
N HIS A 53 -15.16 48.23 0.94
CA HIS A 53 -14.94 49.65 0.65
C HIS A 53 -14.05 50.30 1.73
N ALA A 54 -14.35 50.07 3.00
CA ALA A 54 -13.53 50.54 4.12
C ALA A 54 -12.10 50.00 4.04
N ALA A 55 -11.90 48.72 3.66
CA ALA A 55 -10.58 48.16 3.43
C ALA A 55 -9.84 48.92 2.31
N ASP A 56 -10.50 49.22 1.20
CA ASP A 56 -9.91 49.99 0.09
C ASP A 56 -9.59 51.44 0.44
N VAL A 57 -10.31 52.05 1.38
CA VAL A 57 -10.07 53.43 1.83
C VAL A 57 -8.97 53.48 2.90
N PHE A 58 -9.03 52.62 3.91
CA PHE A 58 -8.26 52.77 5.15
C PHE A 58 -7.05 51.84 5.28
N GLU A 59 -6.90 50.78 4.48
CA GLU A 59 -5.61 50.07 4.46
C GLU A 59 -4.49 50.97 3.93
N ARG A 60 -3.25 50.63 4.29
CA ARG A 60 -2.07 51.33 3.77
C ARG A 60 -1.88 51.04 2.27
N VAL A 61 -1.17 51.91 1.55
CA VAL A 61 -0.91 51.75 0.10
C VAL A 61 -0.30 50.39 -0.26
N ASN A 62 0.65 49.91 0.53
CA ASN A 62 1.28 48.58 0.37
C ASN A 62 0.63 47.52 1.27
N GLY A 63 -0.64 47.72 1.61
CA GLY A 63 -1.44 46.85 2.47
C GLY A 63 -2.16 45.78 1.66
N THR A 64 -2.32 44.62 2.27
CA THR A 64 -3.20 43.56 1.77
C THR A 64 -4.62 43.85 2.22
N THR A 65 -5.51 44.20 1.29
CA THR A 65 -6.93 44.46 1.61
C THR A 65 -7.73 43.17 1.73
N TYR A 66 -7.38 42.15 0.96
CA TYR A 66 -7.95 40.82 1.08
C TYR A 66 -6.96 39.76 0.59
N ARG A 67 -7.21 38.53 1.02
CA ARG A 67 -6.60 37.31 0.49
C ARG A 67 -7.70 36.48 -0.13
N GLU A 68 -7.40 35.79 -1.23
CA GLU A 68 -8.39 34.97 -1.95
C GLU A 68 -7.89 33.54 -2.14
N MET A 69 -8.75 32.59 -1.78
CA MET A 69 -8.71 31.19 -2.15
C MET A 69 -9.66 30.97 -3.34
N GLU A 70 -9.12 30.48 -4.45
CA GLU A 70 -9.90 30.03 -5.60
C GLU A 70 -9.74 28.52 -5.69
N ILE A 71 -10.83 27.78 -5.48
CA ILE A 71 -10.80 26.34 -5.27
C ILE A 71 -11.83 25.68 -6.19
N ALA A 72 -11.39 24.69 -6.97
CA ALA A 72 -12.30 23.88 -7.78
C ALA A 72 -13.11 22.93 -6.89
N LEU A 73 -14.39 22.78 -7.18
CA LEU A 73 -15.31 21.89 -6.48
C LEU A 73 -15.60 20.65 -7.35
N PRO A 74 -15.85 19.47 -6.76
CA PRO A 74 -16.22 18.28 -7.53
C PRO A 74 -17.54 18.48 -8.29
N ARG A 75 -17.61 17.97 -9.52
CA ARG A 75 -18.85 17.98 -10.34
C ARG A 75 -19.86 16.94 -9.84
N GLU A 76 -19.35 15.92 -9.17
CA GLU A 76 -20.09 14.79 -8.64
C GLU A 76 -21.01 15.20 -7.48
N LEU A 77 -20.62 16.21 -6.70
CA LEU A 77 -21.43 16.74 -5.60
C LEU A 77 -22.56 17.63 -6.12
N GLU A 78 -23.75 17.50 -5.54
CA GLU A 78 -24.89 18.38 -5.82
C GLU A 78 -24.64 19.82 -5.34
N PRO A 79 -25.34 20.83 -5.89
CA PRO A 79 -25.14 22.23 -5.50
C PRO A 79 -25.21 22.52 -3.99
N THR A 80 -26.14 21.87 -3.30
CA THR A 80 -26.29 22.01 -1.84
C THR A 80 -25.10 21.42 -1.09
N GLN A 81 -24.65 20.23 -1.48
CA GLN A 81 -23.47 19.56 -0.92
C GLN A 81 -22.19 20.37 -1.17
N ARG A 82 -22.06 21.01 -2.34
CA ARG A 82 -20.95 21.93 -2.64
C ARG A 82 -20.96 23.14 -1.71
N ALA A 83 -22.12 23.74 -1.46
CA ALA A 83 -22.25 24.84 -0.50
C ALA A 83 -21.89 24.40 0.92
N GLU A 84 -22.33 23.21 1.36
CA GLU A 84 -21.97 22.65 2.66
C GLU A 84 -20.47 22.38 2.81
N LEU A 85 -19.83 21.78 1.79
CA LEU A 85 -18.38 21.58 1.75
C LEU A 85 -17.62 22.92 1.88
N VAL A 86 -18.08 23.96 1.18
CA VAL A 86 -17.49 25.30 1.30
C VAL A 86 -17.67 25.87 2.70
N ARG A 87 -18.85 25.76 3.31
CA ARG A 87 -19.10 26.21 4.69
C ARG A 87 -18.22 25.48 5.69
N ALA A 88 -18.08 24.16 5.57
CA ALA A 88 -17.18 23.38 6.42
C ALA A 88 -15.73 23.82 6.27
N PHE A 89 -15.27 24.08 5.04
CA PHE A 89 -13.92 24.58 4.81
C PHE A 89 -13.69 25.98 5.37
N VAL A 90 -14.68 26.88 5.24
CA VAL A 90 -14.65 28.21 5.85
C VAL A 90 -14.62 28.10 7.37
N CYS A 91 -15.46 27.24 7.97
CA CYS A 91 -15.43 26.99 9.41
C CYS A 91 -14.05 26.48 9.89
N GLN A 92 -13.43 25.59 9.12
CA GLN A 92 -12.14 25.00 9.45
C GLN A 92 -10.96 25.98 9.31
N GLU A 93 -10.88 26.72 8.20
CA GLU A 93 -9.70 27.53 7.89
C GLU A 93 -9.84 29.01 8.23
N ILE A 94 -11.07 29.53 8.26
CA ILE A 94 -11.38 30.93 8.59
C ILE A 94 -11.94 31.04 10.01
N GLY A 95 -12.83 30.12 10.40
CA GLY A 95 -13.50 30.11 11.69
C GLY A 95 -14.22 31.44 11.97
N GLU A 96 -14.16 31.88 13.21
CA GLU A 96 -14.70 33.19 13.65
C GLU A 96 -13.67 34.32 13.56
N HIS A 97 -12.47 34.03 13.05
CA HIS A 97 -11.31 34.90 13.20
C HIS A 97 -11.18 35.99 12.15
N HIS A 98 -11.80 35.86 10.98
CA HIS A 98 -11.61 36.81 9.89
C HIS A 98 -12.91 37.11 9.16
N ALA A 99 -13.17 38.40 8.90
CA ALA A 99 -14.22 38.83 7.99
C ALA A 99 -14.01 38.20 6.61
N TYR A 100 -15.03 37.52 6.09
CA TYR A 100 -14.96 36.79 4.82
C TYR A 100 -16.22 36.96 3.97
N GLN A 101 -16.06 36.70 2.68
CA GLN A 101 -17.14 36.56 1.72
C GLN A 101 -16.76 35.50 0.69
N TRP A 102 -17.69 34.63 0.32
CA TRP A 102 -17.48 33.64 -0.72
C TRP A 102 -18.65 33.52 -1.70
N ALA A 103 -18.33 33.02 -2.89
CA ALA A 103 -19.28 32.75 -3.96
C ALA A 103 -18.89 31.50 -4.76
N ILE A 104 -19.85 30.66 -5.11
CA ILE A 104 -19.66 29.51 -5.99
C ILE A 104 -20.09 29.87 -7.41
N HIS A 105 -19.16 29.78 -8.36
CA HIS A 105 -19.38 30.02 -9.78
C HIS A 105 -19.37 28.70 -10.54
N THR A 106 -20.29 28.55 -11.48
CA THR A 106 -20.43 27.33 -12.28
C THR A 106 -20.46 27.67 -13.79
N PRO A 107 -19.36 28.20 -14.37
CA PRO A 107 -19.28 28.44 -15.81
C PRO A 107 -19.05 27.12 -16.58
N ASN A 108 -19.25 27.17 -17.90
CA ASN A 108 -18.94 26.04 -18.76
C ASN A 108 -17.42 25.88 -18.96
N ALA A 109 -16.93 24.67 -18.70
CA ALA A 109 -15.56 24.28 -18.96
C ALA A 109 -15.31 24.03 -20.46
N ALA A 110 -14.04 23.88 -20.83
CA ALA A 110 -13.65 23.64 -22.22
C ALA A 110 -14.20 22.31 -22.78
N ASP A 111 -14.46 21.32 -21.92
CA ASP A 111 -15.01 20.01 -22.28
C ASP A 111 -16.55 20.01 -22.40
N GLY A 112 -17.21 21.15 -22.21
CA GLY A 112 -18.66 21.30 -22.29
C GLY A 112 -19.39 20.99 -20.97
N GLY A 113 -18.70 20.47 -19.96
CA GLY A 113 -19.28 20.28 -18.61
C GLY A 113 -19.18 21.53 -17.74
N GLU A 114 -19.80 21.50 -16.57
CA GLU A 114 -19.73 22.59 -15.59
C GLU A 114 -18.32 22.74 -14.97
N GLN A 115 -17.92 23.93 -14.52
CA GLN A 115 -16.67 24.14 -13.79
C GLN A 115 -16.96 24.77 -12.42
N PRO A 116 -17.61 24.06 -11.49
CA PRO A 116 -17.92 24.63 -10.18
C PRO A 116 -16.62 24.97 -9.44
N HIS A 117 -16.51 26.21 -8.98
CA HIS A 117 -15.39 26.68 -8.17
C HIS A 117 -15.84 27.77 -7.21
N VAL A 118 -15.23 27.80 -6.03
CA VAL A 118 -15.47 28.84 -5.04
C VAL A 118 -14.39 29.92 -5.13
N HIS A 119 -14.85 31.16 -5.11
CA HIS A 119 -14.05 32.32 -4.73
C HIS A 119 -14.30 32.61 -3.26
N LEU A 120 -13.32 32.39 -2.39
CA LEU A 120 -13.36 32.75 -0.97
C LEU A 120 -12.36 33.87 -0.72
N MET A 121 -12.86 35.07 -0.45
CA MET A 121 -12.04 36.22 -0.07
C MET A 121 -12.22 36.54 1.42
N PHE A 122 -11.13 36.89 2.09
CA PHE A 122 -11.15 37.23 3.51
C PHE A 122 -10.11 38.30 3.86
N SER A 123 -10.35 39.02 4.95
CA SER A 123 -9.41 39.98 5.51
C SER A 123 -8.41 39.29 6.41
N GLU A 124 -7.12 39.66 6.33
CA GLU A 124 -6.12 39.18 7.29
C GLU A 124 -6.24 39.87 8.67
N ARG A 125 -7.19 40.80 8.83
CA ARG A 125 -7.52 41.43 10.11
C ARG A 125 -8.27 40.43 10.98
N GLN A 126 -7.79 40.24 12.21
CA GLN A 126 -8.34 39.30 13.17
C GLN A 126 -9.51 39.92 13.93
N CYS A 127 -10.61 39.17 14.03
CA CYS A 127 -11.72 39.48 14.90
C CYS A 127 -11.33 39.10 16.34
N ASP A 128 -11.13 40.12 17.16
CA ASP A 128 -10.70 40.01 18.56
C ASP A 128 -11.79 40.44 19.54
N GLY A 129 -13.03 40.61 19.06
CA GLY A 129 -14.19 41.03 19.86
C GLY A 129 -14.21 42.52 20.22
N ILE A 130 -13.23 43.30 19.78
CA ILE A 130 -13.17 44.74 20.05
C ILE A 130 -13.86 45.51 18.92
N GLU A 131 -14.91 46.25 19.27
CA GLU A 131 -15.60 47.14 18.34
C GLU A 131 -14.70 48.29 17.91
N ARG A 132 -14.66 48.56 16.61
CA ARG A 132 -13.85 49.62 16.01
C ARG A 132 -14.60 50.23 14.85
N ASP A 133 -14.52 51.55 14.74
CA ASP A 133 -14.98 52.27 13.55
C ASP A 133 -14.16 51.89 12.31
N PRO A 134 -14.71 52.08 11.10
CA PRO A 134 -14.03 51.70 9.86
C PRO A 134 -12.62 52.27 9.71
N ASP A 135 -12.39 53.52 10.09
CA ASP A 135 -11.07 54.17 9.99
C ASP A 135 -10.07 53.57 10.99
N GLN A 136 -10.53 53.19 12.19
CA GLN A 136 -9.72 52.57 13.22
C GLN A 136 -9.41 51.11 12.90
N TYR A 137 -10.38 50.34 12.41
CA TYR A 137 -10.25 48.90 12.16
C TYR A 137 -8.99 48.54 11.36
N PHE A 138 -8.64 49.36 10.36
CA PHE A 138 -7.47 49.14 9.49
C PHE A 138 -6.20 49.89 9.92
N LYS A 139 -6.19 50.61 11.04
CA LYS A 139 -4.96 51.21 11.61
C LYS A 139 -3.96 50.13 12.03
N ARG A 140 -2.73 50.54 12.36
CA ARG A 140 -1.74 49.62 12.92
C ARG A 140 -2.25 49.06 14.26
N TYR A 141 -2.00 47.77 14.49
CA TYR A 141 -2.29 47.15 15.76
C TYR A 141 -1.41 47.73 16.87
N ASN A 142 -2.01 48.01 18.02
CA ASN A 142 -1.31 48.47 19.20
C ASN A 142 -1.28 47.36 20.25
N ALA A 143 -0.13 46.71 20.42
CA ALA A 143 0.02 45.59 21.35
C ALA A 143 -0.14 45.97 22.83
N LYS A 144 0.07 47.24 23.19
CA LYS A 144 -0.05 47.72 24.58
C LYS A 144 -1.48 48.15 24.94
N ALA A 145 -2.26 48.55 23.94
CA ALA A 145 -3.65 48.99 24.09
C ALA A 145 -4.43 48.62 22.80
N PRO A 146 -4.85 47.35 22.65
CA PRO A 146 -5.52 46.84 21.44
C PRO A 146 -6.77 47.62 21.01
N GLU A 147 -7.46 48.23 21.97
CA GLU A 147 -8.66 49.05 21.81
C GLU A 147 -8.37 50.45 21.22
N LYS A 148 -7.11 50.90 21.25
CA LYS A 148 -6.66 52.18 20.66
C LYS A 148 -5.98 52.00 19.30
N GLY A 149 -5.78 50.76 18.87
CA GLY A 149 -5.20 50.41 17.57
C GLY A 149 -6.23 49.84 16.61
N GLY A 150 -5.77 49.47 15.41
CA GLY A 150 -6.56 48.64 14.49
C GLY A 150 -6.46 47.16 14.79
N ALA A 151 -7.27 46.35 14.12
CA ALA A 151 -7.29 44.90 14.30
C ALA A 151 -5.94 44.28 13.92
N ARG A 152 -5.50 43.27 14.68
CA ARG A 152 -4.23 42.58 14.42
C ARG A 152 -4.24 41.91 13.05
N LYS A 153 -3.12 41.98 12.32
CA LYS A 153 -2.99 41.38 10.99
C LYS A 153 -2.21 40.07 11.07
N GLY A 154 -2.75 39.01 10.47
CA GLY A 154 -2.10 37.71 10.34
C GLY A 154 -3.12 36.60 10.14
N TYR A 155 -2.79 35.62 9.30
CA TYR A 155 -3.64 34.46 8.98
C TYR A 155 -2.82 33.17 9.01
N GLY A 156 -3.46 32.06 9.34
CA GLY A 156 -2.86 30.73 9.36
C GLY A 156 -2.03 30.43 10.61
N PRO A 157 -1.35 29.27 10.65
CA PRO A 157 -0.61 28.79 11.83
C PRO A 157 0.48 29.74 12.32
N SER A 158 1.05 30.54 11.41
CA SER A 158 2.11 31.50 11.71
C SER A 158 1.65 32.96 11.67
N ALA A 159 0.39 33.21 12.04
CA ALA A 159 -0.18 34.57 12.05
C ALA A 159 0.72 35.58 12.78
N GLY A 160 1.09 36.66 12.07
CA GLY A 160 1.94 37.73 12.60
C GLY A 160 3.45 37.47 12.53
N LYS A 161 3.91 36.33 11.99
CA LYS A 161 5.32 36.04 11.72
C LYS A 161 5.70 36.39 10.28
N THR A 162 6.96 36.76 10.06
CA THR A 162 7.54 36.89 8.71
C THR A 162 8.08 35.53 8.28
N LEU A 163 7.44 34.94 7.27
CA LEU A 163 7.83 33.63 6.76
C LEU A 163 8.75 33.72 5.54
N THR A 164 9.70 32.80 5.45
CA THR A 164 10.49 32.54 4.24
C THR A 164 9.63 32.02 3.10
N ALA A 165 10.20 31.93 1.89
CA ALA A 165 9.49 31.34 0.75
C ALA A 165 9.19 29.84 0.97
N ALA A 166 10.11 29.10 1.60
CA ALA A 166 9.96 27.67 1.86
C ALA A 166 8.86 27.40 2.89
N GLU A 167 8.82 28.15 3.99
CA GLU A 167 7.77 28.02 5.02
C GLU A 167 6.38 28.34 4.45
N ARG A 168 6.24 29.40 3.64
CA ARG A 168 4.98 29.71 2.97
C ARG A 168 4.54 28.60 2.01
N ALA A 169 5.49 27.95 1.34
CA ALA A 169 5.19 26.82 0.45
C ALA A 169 4.75 25.59 1.25
N ALA A 170 5.37 25.32 2.40
CA ALA A 170 4.99 24.25 3.32
C ALA A 170 3.58 24.47 3.88
N GLU A 171 3.27 25.65 4.41
CA GLU A 171 1.92 25.97 4.93
C GLU A 171 0.85 25.86 3.83
N LEU A 172 1.16 26.27 2.60
CA LEU A 172 0.24 26.12 1.47
C LEU A 172 0.03 24.65 1.11
N LYS A 173 1.05 23.79 1.26
CA LYS A 173 0.92 22.35 1.03
C LYS A 173 0.01 21.73 2.10
N GLU A 174 0.21 22.07 3.36
CA GLU A 174 -0.64 21.60 4.46
C GLU A 174 -2.10 22.07 4.31
N LEU A 175 -2.33 23.32 3.90
CA LEU A 175 -3.68 23.83 3.59
C LEU A 175 -4.35 23.00 2.49
N ARG A 176 -3.61 22.62 1.45
CA ARG A 176 -4.13 21.76 0.37
C ARG A 176 -4.42 20.34 0.85
N GLU A 177 -3.60 19.80 1.72
CA GLU A 177 -3.82 18.48 2.33
C GLU A 177 -5.09 18.47 3.18
N ARG A 178 -5.30 19.51 3.99
CA ARG A 178 -6.54 19.68 4.75
C ARG A 178 -7.78 19.81 3.86
N TRP A 179 -7.69 20.59 2.77
CA TRP A 179 -8.76 20.64 1.76
C TRP A 179 -9.03 19.28 1.11
N GLN A 180 -7.98 18.51 0.80
CA GLN A 180 -8.12 17.16 0.25
C GLN A 180 -8.90 16.25 1.19
N VAL A 181 -8.54 16.22 2.47
CA VAL A 181 -9.21 15.37 3.47
C VAL A 181 -10.70 15.71 3.50
N LEU A 182 -11.03 16.98 3.71
CA LEU A 182 -12.41 17.43 3.81
C LEU A 182 -13.23 17.16 2.54
N CYS A 183 -12.67 17.46 1.36
CA CYS A 183 -13.35 17.22 0.08
C CYS A 183 -13.60 15.72 -0.16
N ASN A 184 -12.64 14.87 0.22
CA ASN A 184 -12.76 13.43 0.08
C ASN A 184 -13.80 12.83 1.04
N GLU A 185 -13.94 13.37 2.26
CA GLU A 185 -15.00 13.00 3.19
C GLU A 185 -16.38 13.34 2.62
N TYR A 186 -16.56 14.52 2.04
CA TYR A 186 -17.82 14.90 1.40
C TYR A 186 -18.16 14.03 0.19
N LEU A 187 -17.17 13.70 -0.64
CA LEU A 187 -17.35 12.74 -1.75
C LEU A 187 -17.76 11.36 -1.24
N GLU A 188 -17.21 10.91 -0.11
CA GLU A 188 -17.56 9.64 0.51
C GLU A 188 -18.98 9.62 1.07
N MET A 189 -19.37 10.66 1.83
CA MET A 189 -20.71 10.80 2.40
C MET A 189 -21.79 10.87 1.31
N ALA A 190 -21.46 11.46 0.16
CA ALA A 190 -22.34 11.50 -1.00
C ALA A 190 -22.36 10.18 -1.82
N GLY A 191 -21.61 9.15 -1.42
CA GLY A 191 -21.60 7.84 -2.05
C GLY A 191 -20.72 7.74 -3.31
N HIS A 192 -19.82 8.69 -3.55
CA HIS A 192 -18.91 8.67 -4.69
C HIS A 192 -17.62 7.90 -4.36
N GLY A 193 -17.13 7.11 -5.32
CA GLY A 193 -15.83 6.42 -5.21
C GLY A 193 -14.63 7.26 -5.64
N GLN A 194 -14.87 8.43 -6.23
CA GLN A 194 -13.84 9.37 -6.70
C GLN A 194 -13.18 10.08 -5.51
N ARG A 195 -11.87 10.35 -5.61
CA ARG A 195 -11.09 11.06 -4.59
C ARG A 195 -10.10 12.01 -5.26
N ILE A 196 -9.85 13.16 -4.63
CA ILE A 196 -8.78 14.08 -5.03
C ILE A 196 -7.48 13.72 -4.31
N ASP A 197 -6.36 13.98 -4.98
CA ASP A 197 -5.00 13.75 -4.48
C ASP A 197 -4.13 14.97 -4.87
N MET A 198 -3.73 15.72 -3.86
CA MET A 198 -2.97 16.97 -3.95
C MET A 198 -1.46 16.75 -4.08
N ARG A 199 -1.01 15.50 -3.90
CA ARG A 199 0.38 15.13 -4.17
C ARG A 199 0.69 15.33 -5.63
N SER A 200 1.93 15.69 -5.91
CA SER A 200 2.44 15.78 -7.27
C SER A 200 2.35 14.41 -7.98
N ASN A 201 2.33 14.43 -9.31
CA ASN A 201 2.42 13.19 -10.10
C ASN A 201 3.62 12.33 -9.68
N ALA A 202 4.76 12.96 -9.38
CA ALA A 202 5.97 12.27 -8.94
C ALA A 202 5.78 11.53 -7.60
N GLU A 203 5.23 12.21 -6.58
CA GLU A 203 4.93 11.61 -5.26
C GLU A 203 3.90 10.47 -5.38
N ARG A 204 2.99 10.56 -6.35
CA ARG A 204 1.99 9.50 -6.67
C ARG A 204 2.56 8.35 -7.50
N GLY A 205 3.83 8.42 -7.92
CA GLY A 205 4.46 7.43 -8.79
C GLY A 205 4.03 7.50 -10.26
N ILE A 206 3.34 8.57 -10.67
CA ILE A 206 2.84 8.79 -12.02
C ILE A 206 3.95 9.40 -12.88
N LYS A 207 4.41 8.67 -13.90
CA LYS A 207 5.47 9.10 -14.82
C LYS A 207 4.98 10.06 -15.92
N LEU A 208 4.06 10.96 -15.60
CA LEU A 208 3.54 11.99 -16.51
C LEU A 208 3.85 13.38 -15.96
N ALA A 209 4.38 14.26 -16.80
CA ALA A 209 4.60 15.66 -16.43
C ALA A 209 3.26 16.39 -16.27
N PRO A 210 3.12 17.24 -15.22
CA PRO A 210 1.91 18.03 -15.01
C PRO A 210 1.66 19.00 -16.18
N GLU A 211 0.40 19.37 -16.38
CA GLU A 211 0.05 20.39 -17.37
C GLU A 211 0.43 21.79 -16.86
N ARG A 212 0.88 22.66 -17.76
CA ARG A 212 0.98 24.08 -17.46
C ARG A 212 -0.42 24.69 -17.42
N LYS A 213 -0.65 25.67 -16.55
CA LYS A 213 -1.82 26.54 -16.64
C LYS A 213 -1.86 27.18 -18.04
N GLN A 214 -2.98 26.99 -18.73
CA GLN A 214 -3.25 27.62 -20.02
C GLN A 214 -4.09 28.88 -19.81
N LEU A 215 -3.72 29.98 -20.47
CA LEU A 215 -4.47 31.22 -20.42
C LEU A 215 -5.63 31.22 -21.43
N PRO A 216 -6.73 31.97 -21.19
CA PRO A 216 -7.83 32.11 -22.16
C PRO A 216 -7.39 32.50 -23.57
N SER A 217 -6.34 33.31 -23.71
CA SER A 217 -5.77 33.66 -25.01
C SER A 217 -5.17 32.46 -25.76
N GLU A 218 -4.69 31.44 -25.05
CA GLU A 218 -3.98 30.29 -25.63
C GLU A 218 -4.93 29.20 -26.14
N TRP A 219 -6.16 29.14 -25.62
CA TRP A 219 -7.13 28.10 -25.99
C TRP A 219 -8.36 28.61 -26.75
N ARG A 220 -8.53 29.92 -26.99
CA ARG A 220 -9.62 30.42 -27.85
C ARG A 220 -9.43 30.01 -29.32
N GLY A 221 -10.53 29.92 -30.09
CA GLY A 221 -10.52 29.56 -31.50
C GLY A 221 -10.07 28.11 -31.76
N GLN A 222 -9.20 27.90 -32.76
CA GLN A 222 -8.64 26.58 -33.09
C GLN A 222 -7.80 25.97 -31.96
N GLY A 223 -7.34 26.77 -30.99
CA GLY A 223 -6.65 26.28 -29.80
C GLY A 223 -7.53 25.38 -28.91
N LYS A 224 -8.86 25.59 -28.90
CA LYS A 224 -9.79 24.86 -28.04
C LYS A 224 -9.79 23.36 -28.38
N ALA A 225 -9.90 23.05 -29.67
CA ALA A 225 -9.92 21.67 -30.15
C ALA A 225 -8.61 20.94 -29.81
N LYS A 226 -7.46 21.61 -30.01
CA LYS A 226 -6.13 21.04 -29.69
C LYS A 226 -5.95 20.75 -28.21
N VAL A 227 -6.45 21.64 -27.34
CA VAL A 227 -6.40 21.45 -25.89
C VAL A 227 -7.30 20.30 -25.43
N ILE A 228 -8.51 20.19 -25.99
CA ILE A 228 -9.42 19.07 -25.69
C ILE A 228 -8.78 17.75 -26.10
N GLU A 229 -8.21 17.68 -27.30
CA GLU A 229 -7.53 16.48 -27.80
C GLU A 229 -6.31 16.12 -26.94
N LEU A 230 -5.49 17.09 -26.56
CA LEU A 230 -4.37 16.90 -25.63
C LEU A 230 -4.82 16.31 -24.30
N ARG A 231 -5.88 16.86 -23.70
CA ARG A 231 -6.40 16.38 -22.42
C ARG A 231 -7.01 14.99 -22.54
N ALA A 232 -7.69 14.69 -23.64
CA ALA A 232 -8.22 13.35 -23.92
C ALA A 232 -7.09 12.32 -24.05
N ALA A 233 -6.08 12.60 -24.88
CA ALA A 233 -4.94 11.72 -25.08
C ALA A 233 -4.15 11.48 -23.78
N ARG A 234 -4.02 12.51 -22.95
CA ARG A 234 -3.39 12.38 -21.62
C ARG A 234 -4.20 11.55 -20.64
N ARG A 235 -5.54 11.67 -20.63
CA ARG A 235 -6.41 10.81 -19.81
C ARG A 235 -6.29 9.35 -20.23
N ASP A 236 -6.26 9.07 -21.53
CA ASP A 236 -6.09 7.70 -22.04
C ASP A 236 -4.74 7.11 -21.64
N ALA A 237 -3.66 7.87 -21.80
CA ALA A 237 -2.33 7.48 -21.34
C ALA A 237 -2.33 7.23 -19.83
N PHE A 238 -2.86 8.16 -19.03
CA PHE A 238 -2.95 8.02 -17.58
C PHE A 238 -3.71 6.75 -17.15
N LYS A 239 -4.85 6.46 -17.78
CA LYS A 239 -5.64 5.25 -17.53
C LYS A 239 -4.82 3.98 -17.83
N ALA A 240 -4.11 3.95 -18.96
CA ALA A 240 -3.28 2.81 -19.33
C ALA A 240 -2.11 2.59 -18.36
N HIS A 241 -1.45 3.66 -17.90
CA HIS A 241 -0.39 3.55 -16.87
C HIS A 241 -0.95 3.02 -15.55
N ARG A 242 -2.16 3.43 -15.16
CA ARG A 242 -2.83 2.90 -13.96
C ARG A 242 -3.19 1.43 -14.09
N GLU A 243 -3.73 1.02 -15.23
CA GLU A 243 -4.06 -0.39 -15.52
C GLU A 243 -2.80 -1.27 -15.53
N LEU A 244 -1.71 -0.79 -16.12
CA LEU A 244 -0.41 -1.46 -16.07
C LEU A 244 0.09 -1.59 -14.63
N ALA A 245 0.02 -0.51 -13.84
CA ALA A 245 0.43 -0.52 -12.43
C ALA A 245 -0.40 -1.47 -11.55
N ASN A 246 -1.64 -1.79 -11.91
CA ASN A 246 -2.46 -2.78 -11.20
C ASN A 246 -2.04 -4.23 -11.52
N VAL A 247 -1.43 -4.48 -12.69
CA VAL A 247 -0.98 -5.82 -13.13
C VAL A 247 0.47 -6.09 -12.74
N VAL A 248 1.30 -5.05 -12.75
CA VAL A 248 2.67 -5.14 -12.23
C VAL A 248 2.58 -5.26 -10.71
N PRO A 249 3.07 -6.37 -10.10
CA PRO A 249 3.14 -6.48 -8.64
C PRO A 249 3.80 -5.23 -8.08
N ASN A 250 3.24 -4.66 -7.01
CA ASN A 250 3.73 -3.42 -6.44
C ASN A 250 5.11 -3.67 -5.81
N VAL A 251 6.17 -3.65 -6.63
CA VAL A 251 7.56 -3.80 -6.21
C VAL A 251 7.90 -2.73 -5.17
N LYS A 252 7.23 -1.57 -5.17
CA LYS A 252 7.37 -0.57 -4.10
C LYS A 252 6.76 -1.01 -2.77
N ALA A 253 5.67 -1.77 -2.73
CA ALA A 253 5.11 -2.28 -1.47
C ALA A 253 6.01 -3.39 -0.89
N GLU A 254 6.57 -4.26 -1.73
CA GLU A 254 7.59 -5.23 -1.31
C GLU A 254 8.89 -4.54 -0.87
N ILE A 255 9.37 -3.54 -1.62
CA ILE A 255 10.56 -2.75 -1.24
C ILE A 255 10.31 -1.97 0.04
N ILE A 256 9.14 -1.34 0.26
CA ILE A 256 8.81 -0.65 1.50
C ILE A 256 8.70 -1.65 2.67
N SER A 257 8.13 -2.84 2.44
CA SER A 257 8.09 -3.89 3.46
C SER A 257 9.49 -4.41 3.81
N LEU A 258 10.36 -4.59 2.80
CA LEU A 258 11.74 -5.02 2.97
C LEU A 258 12.63 -3.91 3.54
N GLU A 259 12.38 -2.64 3.22
CA GLU A 259 13.05 -1.47 3.80
C GLU A 259 12.60 -1.24 5.25
N ALA A 260 11.32 -1.46 5.57
CA ALA A 260 10.80 -1.44 6.94
C ALA A 260 11.36 -2.62 7.77
N GLU A 261 11.47 -3.81 7.18
CA GLU A 261 12.11 -4.99 7.79
C GLU A 261 13.62 -4.74 7.99
N ARG A 262 14.29 -4.15 6.99
CA ARG A 262 15.70 -3.73 7.08
C ARG A 262 15.90 -2.60 8.10
N GLN A 263 14.97 -1.67 8.24
CA GLN A 263 15.00 -0.62 9.26
C GLN A 263 14.77 -1.19 10.66
N LYS A 264 13.85 -2.15 10.84
CA LYS A 264 13.70 -2.91 12.10
C LYS A 264 14.99 -3.66 12.47
N ARG A 265 15.63 -4.32 11.49
CA ARG A 265 16.91 -5.02 11.70
C ARG A 265 18.09 -4.06 11.91
N ALA A 266 18.08 -2.90 11.26
CA ALA A 266 19.11 -1.86 11.43
C ALA A 266 18.96 -1.11 12.77
N GLN A 267 17.74 -0.87 13.25
CA GLN A 267 17.47 -0.35 14.59
C GLN A 267 17.88 -1.35 15.68
N ALA A 268 17.73 -2.65 15.43
CA ALA A 268 18.28 -3.70 16.31
C ALA A 268 19.82 -3.79 16.27
N ALA A 269 20.47 -3.23 15.24
CA ALA A 269 21.93 -3.28 15.04
C ALA A 269 22.65 -1.94 15.32
N GLN A 270 21.94 -0.87 15.70
CA GLN A 270 22.51 0.45 15.95
C GLN A 270 22.62 0.77 17.46
N ASN A 271 23.69 0.29 18.09
CA ASN A 271 24.64 1.13 18.84
C ASN A 271 25.87 0.32 19.32
N PRO A 272 27.12 0.85 19.34
CA PRO A 272 27.74 1.85 18.45
C PRO A 272 29.17 1.45 17.97
N GLN A 273 29.58 1.91 16.77
CA GLN A 273 30.80 2.72 16.49
C GLN A 273 31.31 2.58 15.03
N GLY A 274 31.39 3.73 14.32
CA GLY A 274 32.18 3.99 13.09
C GLY A 274 31.46 3.85 11.73
N PRO A 275 31.97 4.44 10.62
CA PRO A 275 32.38 5.84 10.38
C PRO A 275 31.57 6.55 9.25
N ASP A 276 31.86 7.85 9.07
CA ASP A 276 31.33 8.92 8.17
C ASP A 276 30.24 8.59 7.09
N PRO A 277 29.05 9.23 7.15
CA PRO A 277 27.94 9.13 6.18
C PRO A 277 28.22 9.55 4.72
N ARG A 278 29.37 10.15 4.41
CA ARG A 278 29.63 10.73 3.06
C ARG A 278 30.10 9.75 1.98
N SER A 279 30.38 8.48 2.31
CA SER A 279 30.82 7.45 1.33
C SER A 279 29.67 6.70 0.63
N ARG A 280 28.41 6.90 1.08
CA ARG A 280 27.26 6.05 0.72
C ARG A 280 26.77 6.15 -0.74
N TYR A 281 27.20 7.18 -1.48
CA TYR A 281 26.65 7.51 -2.81
C TYR A 281 27.67 7.45 -3.96
N HIS A 282 28.84 6.83 -3.77
CA HIS A 282 29.81 6.63 -4.85
C HIS A 282 29.36 5.51 -5.82
N PRO A 283 29.47 5.66 -7.16
CA PRO A 283 29.06 4.65 -8.14
C PRO A 283 29.67 3.26 -7.90
N ASP A 284 30.93 3.21 -7.50
CA ASP A 284 31.64 1.95 -7.22
C ASP A 284 31.08 1.22 -5.99
N ASN A 285 30.56 1.96 -4.99
CA ASN A 285 29.92 1.38 -3.81
C ASN A 285 28.53 0.83 -4.13
N ILE A 286 27.84 1.37 -5.13
CA ILE A 286 26.56 0.85 -5.63
C ILE A 286 26.77 -0.46 -6.41
N ALA A 287 27.83 -0.51 -7.23
CA ALA A 287 28.20 -1.72 -7.96
C ALA A 287 28.65 -2.84 -7.02
N ALA A 288 29.50 -2.53 -6.03
CA ALA A 288 29.92 -3.48 -5.01
C ALA A 288 28.74 -4.02 -4.19
N ARG A 289 27.74 -3.18 -3.88
CA ARG A 289 26.53 -3.62 -3.16
C ARG A 289 25.66 -4.53 -4.02
N LYS A 290 25.47 -4.23 -5.30
CA LYS A 290 24.75 -5.12 -6.23
C LYS A 290 25.44 -6.47 -6.38
N ALA A 291 26.77 -6.48 -6.45
CA ALA A 291 27.56 -7.71 -6.50
C ALA A 291 27.43 -8.52 -5.19
N GLN A 292 27.44 -7.87 -4.03
CA GLN A 292 27.17 -8.53 -2.75
C GLN A 292 25.75 -9.07 -2.63
N GLU A 293 24.76 -8.35 -3.13
CA GLU A 293 23.35 -8.76 -3.11
C GLU A 293 23.13 -9.98 -4.02
N GLN A 294 23.76 -9.99 -5.20
CA GLN A 294 23.78 -11.15 -6.12
C GLN A 294 24.54 -12.34 -5.53
N ALA A 295 25.69 -12.10 -4.88
CA ALA A 295 26.46 -13.15 -4.23
C ALA A 295 25.66 -13.77 -3.07
N ALA A 296 24.95 -12.96 -2.28
CA ALA A 296 24.09 -13.44 -1.20
C ALA A 296 22.88 -14.22 -1.72
N GLU A 297 22.25 -13.79 -2.83
CA GLU A 297 21.20 -14.56 -3.50
C GLU A 297 21.70 -15.92 -4.01
N GLN A 298 22.88 -15.95 -4.64
CA GLN A 298 23.51 -17.19 -5.08
C GLN A 298 23.85 -18.10 -3.90
N GLN A 299 24.33 -17.55 -2.79
CA GLN A 299 24.62 -18.31 -1.57
C GLN A 299 23.36 -18.89 -0.95
N ALA A 300 22.26 -18.12 -0.91
CA ALA A 300 20.97 -18.60 -0.42
C ALA A 300 20.37 -19.69 -1.33
N GLN A 301 20.52 -19.56 -2.65
CA GLN A 301 20.12 -20.60 -3.60
C GLN A 301 20.97 -21.87 -3.45
N ALA A 302 22.28 -21.72 -3.25
CA ALA A 302 23.18 -22.84 -2.99
C ALA A 302 22.86 -23.55 -1.66
N GLU A 303 22.54 -22.79 -0.61
CA GLU A 303 22.13 -23.35 0.69
C GLU A 303 20.79 -24.09 0.59
N LEU A 304 19.83 -23.56 -0.18
CA LEU A 304 18.56 -24.23 -0.45
C LEU A 304 18.77 -25.53 -1.24
N ALA A 305 19.61 -25.50 -2.28
CA ALA A 305 19.97 -26.68 -3.06
C ALA A 305 20.70 -27.72 -2.21
N GLN A 306 21.57 -27.30 -1.30
CA GLN A 306 22.28 -28.18 -0.36
C GLN A 306 21.30 -28.81 0.65
N LYS A 307 20.34 -28.05 1.19
CA LYS A 307 19.29 -28.57 2.07
C LYS A 307 18.37 -29.56 1.34
N GLN A 308 18.04 -29.29 0.08
CA GLN A 308 17.29 -30.23 -0.76
C GLN A 308 18.09 -31.51 -0.99
N ALA A 309 19.37 -31.43 -1.38
CA ALA A 309 20.23 -32.59 -1.59
C ALA A 309 20.40 -33.45 -0.31
N GLN A 310 20.58 -32.81 0.85
CA GLN A 310 20.63 -33.50 2.14
C GLN A 310 19.30 -34.21 2.48
N ARG A 311 18.16 -33.60 2.15
CA ARG A 311 16.84 -34.21 2.32
C ARG A 311 16.67 -35.43 1.41
N THR A 312 17.09 -35.34 0.14
CA THR A 312 17.02 -36.47 -0.81
C THR A 312 17.89 -37.63 -0.36
N GLN A 313 19.15 -37.37 0.01
CA GLN A 313 20.05 -38.39 0.55
C GLN A 313 19.48 -39.07 1.81
N ARG A 314 18.85 -38.30 2.70
CA ARG A 314 18.22 -38.85 3.90
C ARG A 314 17.04 -39.77 3.58
N ILE A 315 16.23 -39.40 2.58
CA ILE A 315 15.12 -40.24 2.08
C ILE A 315 15.65 -41.51 1.43
N GLU A 316 16.73 -41.45 0.64
CA GLU A 316 17.37 -42.63 0.04
C GLU A 316 17.94 -43.58 1.09
N ILE A 317 18.60 -43.05 2.12
CA ILE A 317 19.10 -43.85 3.25
C ILE A 317 17.94 -44.52 4.00
N GLU A 318 16.83 -43.81 4.24
CA GLU A 318 15.63 -44.40 4.87
C GLU A 318 14.95 -45.43 3.97
N LYS A 319 14.88 -45.20 2.64
CA LYS A 319 14.39 -46.19 1.66
C LYS A 319 15.20 -47.48 1.74
N ALA A 320 16.53 -47.38 1.68
CA ALA A 320 17.43 -48.53 1.76
C ALA A 320 17.30 -49.29 3.10
N ALA A 321 17.12 -48.58 4.21
CA ALA A 321 16.93 -49.21 5.53
C ALA A 321 15.58 -49.94 5.65
N VAL A 322 14.49 -49.39 5.07
CA VAL A 322 13.17 -50.04 5.04
C VAL A 322 13.17 -51.24 4.10
N GLU A 323 13.85 -51.13 2.96
CA GLU A 323 14.00 -52.22 1.99
C GLU A 323 14.82 -53.39 2.56
N ALA A 324 15.90 -53.10 3.29
CA ALA A 324 16.68 -54.09 4.03
C ALA A 324 15.90 -54.79 5.16
N GLN A 325 14.87 -54.15 5.73
CA GLN A 325 13.96 -54.79 6.69
C GLN A 325 12.88 -55.64 5.99
N ARG A 326 12.48 -55.27 4.77
CA ARG A 326 11.51 -56.01 3.94
C ARG A 326 12.08 -57.32 3.38
N THR A 327 13.37 -57.34 3.04
CA THR A 327 14.06 -58.54 2.50
C THR A 327 14.25 -59.67 3.51
N VAL A 328 14.01 -59.43 4.80
CA VAL A 328 14.03 -60.47 5.86
C VAL A 328 12.69 -61.24 5.93
N GLN A 329 11.63 -60.79 5.25
CA GLN A 329 10.32 -61.45 5.22
C GLN A 329 9.65 -61.39 3.83
N ALA A 330 10.13 -62.15 2.84
CA ALA A 330 9.31 -62.63 1.72
C ALA A 330 10.02 -63.73 0.90
N PRO A 331 9.33 -64.82 0.51
CA PRO A 331 9.81 -65.76 -0.50
C PRO A 331 9.53 -65.24 -1.92
N SER A 332 10.45 -65.57 -2.82
CA SER A 332 10.49 -65.16 -4.24
C SER A 332 9.51 -65.97 -5.11
N PRO A 333 8.88 -65.35 -6.14
CA PRO A 333 8.53 -66.09 -7.35
C PRO A 333 9.18 -65.49 -8.61
N ALA A 334 9.54 -66.39 -9.52
CA ALA A 334 10.19 -66.13 -10.80
C ALA A 334 9.28 -65.42 -11.82
N PRO A 335 9.83 -64.60 -12.74
CA PRO A 335 9.04 -63.95 -13.78
C PRO A 335 8.87 -64.86 -15.01
N THR A 336 7.66 -64.84 -15.58
CA THR A 336 7.32 -65.44 -16.89
C THR A 336 7.28 -64.34 -17.96
N PRO A 337 7.76 -64.56 -19.20
CA PRO A 337 7.83 -63.50 -20.20
C PRO A 337 6.51 -63.41 -20.99
N VAL A 338 5.93 -62.21 -21.12
CA VAL A 338 4.78 -61.96 -22.00
C VAL A 338 4.98 -60.70 -22.85
N ARG A 339 5.31 -60.95 -24.12
CA ARG A 339 4.84 -60.38 -25.40
C ARG A 339 4.39 -58.90 -25.48
N LEU A 340 5.07 -58.17 -26.37
CA LEU A 340 4.75 -56.82 -26.88
C LEU A 340 3.37 -56.73 -27.57
N PRO A 341 2.67 -55.58 -27.43
CA PRO A 341 1.92 -55.03 -28.56
C PRO A 341 2.04 -53.49 -28.71
N VAL A 342 2.34 -53.08 -29.96
CA VAL A 342 1.86 -51.92 -30.74
C VAL A 342 1.83 -50.52 -30.09
N ALA A 343 2.51 -49.58 -30.77
CA ALA A 343 2.63 -48.16 -30.48
C ALA A 343 1.29 -47.45 -30.16
N ARG A 344 1.01 -47.26 -28.87
CA ARG A 344 0.23 -46.15 -28.31
C ARG A 344 1.21 -45.32 -27.47
N LEU A 345 1.10 -44.00 -27.50
CA LEU A 345 1.86 -43.13 -26.57
C LEU A 345 1.72 -43.66 -25.15
N ASP A 346 2.83 -43.75 -24.43
CA ASP A 346 2.86 -44.18 -23.03
C ASP A 346 1.86 -43.31 -22.22
N PRO A 347 0.92 -43.91 -21.47
CA PRO A 347 -0.02 -43.17 -20.62
C PRO A 347 0.65 -42.10 -19.74
N ALA A 348 1.88 -42.34 -19.28
CA ALA A 348 2.65 -41.38 -18.49
C ALA A 348 3.10 -40.16 -19.32
N GLU A 349 3.47 -40.36 -20.58
CA GLU A 349 3.82 -39.27 -21.49
C GLU A 349 2.60 -38.44 -21.88
N ALA A 350 1.45 -39.08 -22.09
CA ALA A 350 0.19 -38.40 -22.37
C ALA A 350 -0.23 -37.49 -21.21
N GLU A 351 -0.08 -37.96 -19.98
CA GLU A 351 -0.40 -37.17 -18.77
C GLU A 351 0.56 -35.99 -18.59
N LYS A 352 1.86 -36.19 -18.81
CA LYS A 352 2.85 -35.10 -18.78
C LYS A 352 2.55 -34.02 -19.83
N GLN A 353 2.11 -34.43 -21.04
CA GLN A 353 1.67 -33.50 -22.06
C GLN A 353 0.41 -32.73 -21.65
N ARG A 354 -0.59 -33.39 -21.05
CA ARG A 354 -1.79 -32.75 -20.51
C ARG A 354 -1.43 -31.68 -19.47
N LEU A 355 -0.64 -32.04 -18.46
CA LEU A 355 -0.19 -31.12 -17.40
C LEU A 355 0.59 -29.93 -17.96
N SER A 356 1.43 -30.15 -18.97
CA SER A 356 2.19 -29.07 -19.62
C SER A 356 1.31 -28.03 -20.34
N ARG A 357 0.09 -28.41 -20.75
CA ARG A 357 -0.85 -27.53 -21.47
C ARG A 357 -1.75 -26.73 -20.52
N MET A 358 -1.90 -27.16 -19.28
CA MET A 358 -2.73 -26.50 -18.26
C MET A 358 -2.19 -25.10 -17.90
N THR A 359 -3.10 -24.25 -17.46
CA THR A 359 -2.83 -22.93 -16.86
C THR A 359 -2.38 -23.06 -15.42
N SER A 360 -1.82 -21.99 -14.84
CA SER A 360 -1.43 -21.98 -13.43
C SER A 360 -2.60 -22.26 -12.47
N ALA A 361 -3.81 -21.80 -12.80
CA ALA A 361 -5.02 -22.04 -12.00
C ALA A 361 -5.49 -23.50 -12.08
N GLU A 362 -5.49 -24.08 -13.27
CA GLU A 362 -5.85 -25.49 -13.46
C GLU A 362 -4.84 -26.43 -12.80
N LEU A 363 -3.54 -26.11 -12.87
CA LEU A 363 -2.50 -26.86 -12.15
C LEU A 363 -2.67 -26.78 -10.63
N ALA A 364 -3.10 -25.62 -10.10
CA ALA A 364 -3.41 -25.49 -8.68
C ALA A 364 -4.55 -26.42 -8.25
N GLU A 365 -5.57 -26.58 -9.10
CA GLU A 365 -6.69 -27.49 -8.85
C GLU A 365 -6.23 -28.95 -8.89
N GLU A 366 -5.41 -29.31 -9.88
CA GLU A 366 -4.86 -30.66 -10.03
C GLU A 366 -3.96 -31.04 -8.84
N ILE A 367 -3.13 -30.12 -8.35
CA ILE A 367 -2.32 -30.30 -7.13
C ILE A 367 -3.22 -30.52 -5.92
N ARG A 368 -4.32 -29.78 -5.80
CA ARG A 368 -5.28 -29.95 -4.70
C ARG A 368 -5.95 -31.33 -4.74
N ARG A 369 -6.30 -31.82 -5.94
CA ARG A 369 -6.88 -33.16 -6.12
C ARG A 369 -5.91 -34.29 -5.76
N ARG A 370 -4.62 -34.09 -6.01
CA ARG A 370 -3.56 -35.06 -5.70
C ARG A 370 -2.96 -34.88 -4.32
N GLN A 371 -3.55 -34.02 -3.48
CA GLN A 371 -2.98 -33.68 -2.18
C GLN A 371 -2.92 -34.91 -1.26
N LEU A 372 -1.71 -35.22 -0.80
CA LEU A 372 -1.48 -36.35 0.11
C LEU A 372 -1.87 -36.00 1.55
N PRO A 373 -2.32 -36.99 2.35
CA PRO A 373 -2.47 -36.83 3.79
C PRO A 373 -1.15 -36.41 4.45
N SER A 374 -1.22 -35.64 5.54
CA SER A 374 -0.03 -35.25 6.28
C SER A 374 0.65 -36.47 6.88
N VAL A 375 1.99 -36.42 7.01
CA VAL A 375 2.76 -37.50 7.65
C VAL A 375 2.22 -37.77 9.05
N ASP A 376 1.96 -36.71 9.81
CA ASP A 376 1.51 -36.82 11.20
C ASP A 376 0.14 -37.51 11.29
N SER A 377 -0.79 -37.22 10.38
CA SER A 377 -2.09 -37.90 10.34
C SER A 377 -1.95 -39.40 10.09
N LEU A 378 -1.02 -39.81 9.23
CA LEU A 378 -0.78 -41.23 8.95
C LEU A 378 -0.02 -41.93 10.08
N ILE A 379 0.88 -41.23 10.79
CA ILE A 379 1.54 -41.75 11.99
C ILE A 379 0.51 -42.07 13.08
N GLU A 380 -0.44 -41.17 13.32
CA GLU A 380 -1.49 -41.41 14.34
C GLU A 380 -2.45 -42.54 13.95
N GLN A 381 -2.52 -42.92 12.67
CA GLN A 381 -3.30 -44.06 12.18
C GLN A 381 -2.50 -45.38 12.18
N ASP A 382 -1.20 -45.37 12.47
CA ASP A 382 -0.41 -46.60 12.59
C ASP A 382 -0.89 -47.40 13.81
N ARG A 383 -1.21 -48.69 13.59
CA ARG A 383 -1.77 -49.57 14.62
C ARG A 383 -0.91 -49.63 15.88
N MET A 384 0.41 -49.72 15.75
CA MET A 384 1.31 -49.84 16.89
C MET A 384 1.39 -48.52 17.67
N VAL A 385 1.36 -47.39 16.95
CA VAL A 385 1.30 -46.05 17.56
C VAL A 385 -0.03 -45.84 18.30
N MET A 386 -1.16 -46.25 17.72
CA MET A 386 -2.47 -46.18 18.36
C MET A 386 -2.53 -47.01 19.65
N GLU A 387 -2.07 -48.27 19.60
CA GLU A 387 -2.03 -49.17 20.75
C GLU A 387 -1.12 -48.62 21.87
N SER A 388 0.07 -48.11 21.52
CA SER A 388 0.99 -47.49 22.46
C SER A 388 0.44 -46.19 23.06
N THR A 389 -0.21 -45.36 22.25
CA THR A 389 -0.86 -44.12 22.69
C THR A 389 -2.03 -44.41 23.65
N ALA A 390 -2.84 -45.43 23.37
CA ALA A 390 -3.89 -45.90 24.27
C ALA A 390 -3.32 -46.40 25.61
N LYS A 391 -2.24 -47.19 25.58
CA LYS A 391 -1.55 -47.67 26.78
C LYS A 391 -0.96 -46.53 27.62
N ARG A 392 -0.38 -45.51 26.98
CA ARG A 392 0.10 -44.30 27.66
C ARG A 392 -1.04 -43.54 28.35
N ARG A 393 -2.20 -43.41 27.69
CA ARG A 393 -3.39 -42.77 28.29
C ARG A 393 -3.87 -43.53 29.51
N GLU A 394 -3.92 -44.86 29.45
CA GLU A 394 -4.31 -45.71 30.57
C GLU A 394 -3.33 -45.61 31.73
N LEU A 395 -2.01 -45.69 31.48
CA LEU A 395 -0.99 -45.52 32.52
C LEU A 395 -1.05 -44.15 33.17
N ASN A 396 -1.30 -43.09 32.40
CA ASN A 396 -1.48 -41.75 32.95
C ASN A 396 -2.69 -41.68 33.90
N LYS A 397 -3.80 -42.32 33.53
CA LYS A 397 -4.99 -42.42 34.40
C LYS A 397 -4.68 -43.16 35.70
N GLN A 398 -3.95 -44.28 35.62
CA GLN A 398 -3.51 -45.05 36.78
C GLN A 398 -2.55 -44.22 37.67
N GLN A 399 -1.69 -43.41 37.07
CA GLN A 399 -0.77 -42.54 37.81
C GLN A 399 -1.50 -41.46 38.57
N GLU A 400 -2.47 -40.80 37.96
CA GLU A 400 -3.27 -39.79 38.66
C GLU A 400 -4.07 -40.41 39.82
N ALA A 401 -4.62 -41.61 39.63
CA ALA A 401 -5.27 -42.35 40.71
C ALA A 401 -4.29 -42.73 41.85
N ALA A 402 -3.08 -43.20 41.51
CA ALA A 402 -2.05 -43.53 42.48
C ALA A 402 -1.53 -42.28 43.23
N LYS A 403 -1.35 -41.15 42.54
CA LYS A 403 -1.01 -39.85 43.16
C LYS A 403 -2.09 -39.40 44.15
N ALA A 404 -3.36 -39.54 43.78
CA ALA A 404 -4.48 -39.21 44.66
C ALA A 404 -4.52 -40.12 45.91
N PHE A 405 -4.24 -41.41 45.74
CA PHE A 405 -4.13 -42.36 46.85
C PHE A 405 -3.01 -41.98 47.81
N VAL A 406 -1.79 -41.73 47.29
CA VAL A 406 -0.63 -41.31 48.10
C VAL A 406 -0.94 -40.04 48.88
N ARG A 407 -1.49 -39.00 48.22
CA ARG A 407 -1.89 -37.77 48.90
C ARG A 407 -2.87 -38.01 50.04
N LYS A 408 -3.87 -38.88 49.84
CA LYS A 408 -4.86 -39.21 50.87
C LYS A 408 -4.24 -39.98 52.04
N ALA A 409 -3.31 -40.90 51.76
CA ALA A 409 -2.59 -41.64 52.79
C ALA A 409 -1.67 -40.71 53.61
N GLU A 410 -0.92 -39.82 52.96
CA GLU A 410 -0.09 -38.81 53.62
C GLU A 410 -0.91 -37.83 54.46
N GLN A 411 -2.07 -37.39 53.96
CA GLN A 411 -3.01 -36.57 54.73
C GLN A 411 -3.55 -37.31 55.96
N ALA A 412 -3.83 -38.62 55.86
CA ALA A 412 -4.28 -39.42 57.00
C ALA A 412 -3.18 -39.55 58.07
N VAL A 413 -1.92 -39.73 57.66
CA VAL A 413 -0.75 -39.71 58.55
C VAL A 413 -0.64 -38.34 59.25
N HIS A 414 -0.70 -37.24 58.49
CA HIS A 414 -0.61 -35.88 59.03
C HIS A 414 -1.74 -35.58 60.02
N ALA A 415 -2.98 -35.89 59.65
CA ALA A 415 -4.15 -35.67 60.49
C ALA A 415 -4.11 -36.50 61.78
N TRP A 416 -3.60 -37.74 61.73
CA TRP A 416 -3.41 -38.55 62.93
C TRP A 416 -2.34 -37.93 63.83
N ARG A 417 -1.22 -37.47 63.24
CA ARG A 417 -0.12 -36.83 63.97
C ARG A 417 -0.57 -35.53 64.67
N GLU A 418 -1.39 -34.71 64.04
CA GLU A 418 -1.97 -33.50 64.64
C GLU A 418 -2.93 -33.79 65.79
N LYS A 419 -3.78 -34.82 65.66
CA LYS A 419 -4.75 -35.20 66.70
C LYS A 419 -4.11 -35.82 67.94
N HIS A 420 -2.88 -36.34 67.83
CA HIS A 420 -2.24 -37.11 68.90
C HIS A 420 -0.80 -36.64 69.23
N PRO A 421 -0.58 -35.37 69.60
CA PRO A 421 0.76 -34.79 69.75
C PRO A 421 1.63 -35.49 70.81
N LEU A 422 1.03 -35.95 71.92
CA LEU A 422 1.75 -36.69 72.96
C LEU A 422 2.16 -38.10 72.48
N LYS A 423 1.27 -38.80 71.77
CA LYS A 423 1.57 -40.14 71.23
C LYS A 423 2.64 -40.09 70.14
N VAL A 424 2.64 -39.06 69.30
CA VAL A 424 3.68 -38.83 68.28
C VAL A 424 5.05 -38.62 68.93
N LYS A 425 5.15 -37.78 69.97
CA LYS A 425 6.42 -37.57 70.69
C LYS A 425 6.96 -38.87 71.29
N MET A 426 6.10 -39.70 71.89
CA MET A 426 6.51 -40.99 72.44
C MET A 426 6.87 -42.02 71.34
N HIS A 427 6.20 -41.94 70.18
CA HIS A 427 6.50 -42.74 68.98
C HIS A 427 7.87 -42.41 68.40
N ASP A 428 8.11 -41.14 68.11
CA ASP A 428 9.34 -40.68 67.48
C ASP A 428 10.55 -40.79 68.45
N ALA A 429 10.31 -40.74 69.77
CA ALA A 429 11.32 -41.01 70.80
C ALA A 429 11.57 -42.51 71.06
N GLY A 430 10.86 -43.42 70.38
CA GLY A 430 11.02 -44.87 70.53
C GLY A 430 10.50 -45.45 71.84
N MET A 431 9.84 -44.65 72.68
CA MET A 431 9.28 -45.07 73.97
C MET A 431 7.99 -45.89 73.83
N PHE A 432 7.28 -45.76 72.71
CA PHE A 432 6.05 -46.51 72.43
C PHE A 432 5.77 -46.56 70.92
N ARG A 433 5.36 -47.69 70.34
CA ARG A 433 4.99 -47.76 68.91
C ARG A 433 3.47 -47.86 68.73
N SER A 434 2.86 -46.80 68.19
CA SER A 434 1.45 -46.80 67.79
C SER A 434 1.25 -47.69 66.56
N ALA A 435 0.52 -48.80 66.75
CA ALA A 435 0.16 -49.69 65.64
C ALA A 435 -0.63 -48.98 64.54
N GLU A 436 -1.52 -48.04 64.92
CA GLU A 436 -2.31 -47.25 63.97
C GLU A 436 -1.45 -46.31 63.11
N LEU A 437 -0.48 -45.61 63.72
CA LEU A 437 0.39 -44.70 62.97
C LEU A 437 1.32 -45.49 62.04
N LEU A 438 1.90 -46.58 62.52
CA LEU A 438 2.72 -47.48 61.71
C LEU A 438 1.94 -48.05 60.53
N GLN A 439 0.67 -48.40 60.71
CA GLN A 439 -0.18 -48.90 59.63
C GLN A 439 -0.45 -47.81 58.58
N LEU A 440 -0.72 -46.56 59.00
CA LEU A 440 -0.93 -45.43 58.10
C LEU A 440 0.36 -45.06 57.35
N GLU A 441 1.50 -45.05 58.03
CA GLU A 441 2.82 -44.80 57.43
C GLU A 441 3.20 -45.90 56.44
N GLN A 442 2.97 -47.16 56.79
CA GLN A 442 3.17 -48.31 55.89
C GLN A 442 2.27 -48.21 54.64
N GLN A 443 1.01 -47.79 54.78
CA GLN A 443 0.11 -47.57 53.65
C GLN A 443 0.58 -46.43 52.74
N ALA A 444 1.09 -45.33 53.31
CA ALA A 444 1.65 -44.21 52.55
C ALA A 444 2.93 -44.63 51.81
N GLU A 445 3.84 -45.36 52.47
CA GLU A 445 5.08 -45.85 51.88
C GLU A 445 4.82 -46.87 50.75
N GLN A 446 3.91 -47.83 50.96
CA GLN A 446 3.49 -48.76 49.90
C GLN A 446 2.87 -48.03 48.71
N GLY A 447 2.05 -46.99 48.96
CA GLY A 447 1.50 -46.12 47.92
C GLY A 447 2.59 -45.40 47.12
N GLN A 448 3.60 -44.85 47.80
CA GLN A 448 4.73 -44.17 47.15
C GLN A 448 5.57 -45.13 46.30
N GLN A 449 5.88 -46.33 46.80
CA GLN A 449 6.60 -47.35 46.05
C GLN A 449 5.82 -47.82 44.81
N ALA A 450 4.49 -48.00 44.94
CA ALA A 450 3.61 -48.32 43.82
C ALA A 450 3.58 -47.19 42.78
N LEU A 451 3.52 -45.93 43.21
CA LEU A 451 3.57 -44.77 42.33
C LEU A 451 4.91 -44.68 41.58
N GLN A 452 6.04 -44.88 42.26
CA GLN A 452 7.37 -44.90 41.61
C GLN A 452 7.47 -46.00 40.54
N THR A 453 6.96 -47.20 40.85
CA THR A 453 6.92 -48.32 39.90
C THR A 453 6.10 -47.98 38.65
N LEU A 454 4.94 -47.33 38.86
CA LEU A 454 4.07 -46.91 37.78
C LEU A 454 4.66 -45.74 36.96
N GLN A 455 5.43 -44.86 37.61
CA GLN A 455 6.22 -43.81 36.95
C GLN A 455 7.29 -44.38 36.03
N ALA A 456 8.06 -45.37 36.51
CA ALA A 456 9.04 -46.06 35.68
C ALA A 456 8.39 -46.73 34.45
N LYS A 457 7.27 -47.44 34.65
CA LYS A 457 6.52 -48.08 33.55
C LYS A 457 6.03 -47.06 32.51
N SER A 458 5.51 -45.91 32.96
CA SER A 458 5.06 -44.87 32.03
C SER A 458 6.19 -44.22 31.24
N ARG A 459 7.38 -44.05 31.83
CA ARG A 459 8.57 -43.56 31.11
C ARG A 459 8.98 -44.53 30.02
N ALA A 460 9.10 -45.82 30.35
CA ALA A 460 9.43 -46.86 29.38
C ALA A 460 8.42 -46.94 28.21
N VAL A 461 7.11 -46.88 28.50
CA VAL A 461 6.08 -46.86 27.44
C VAL A 461 6.15 -45.58 26.60
N SER A 462 6.49 -44.44 27.19
CA SER A 462 6.63 -43.18 26.45
C SER A 462 7.85 -43.19 25.51
N GLU A 463 8.97 -43.78 25.95
CA GLU A 463 10.15 -43.98 25.11
C GLU A 463 9.85 -44.94 23.95
N GLN A 464 9.15 -46.05 24.24
CA GLN A 464 8.71 -47.00 23.21
C GLN A 464 7.74 -46.35 22.20
N ASP A 465 6.79 -45.53 22.67
CA ASP A 465 5.87 -44.76 21.82
C ASP A 465 6.63 -43.82 20.87
N GLN A 466 7.64 -43.11 21.39
CA GLN A 466 8.49 -42.24 20.56
C GLN A 466 9.27 -43.04 19.51
N GLN A 467 9.78 -44.22 19.86
CA GLN A 467 10.48 -45.09 18.91
C GLN A 467 9.54 -45.60 17.82
N LEU A 468 8.34 -46.07 18.18
CA LEU A 468 7.31 -46.50 17.24
C LEU A 468 6.91 -45.37 16.29
N ARG A 469 6.73 -44.15 16.81
CA ARG A 469 6.43 -42.95 16.02
C ARG A 469 7.55 -42.60 15.03
N ARG A 470 8.83 -42.74 15.43
CA ARG A 470 9.99 -42.56 14.53
C ARG A 470 9.98 -43.60 13.40
N GLN A 471 9.74 -44.87 13.74
CA GLN A 471 9.67 -45.95 12.75
C GLN A 471 8.48 -45.81 11.80
N ALA A 472 7.30 -45.43 12.32
CA ALA A 472 6.12 -45.13 11.50
C ALA A 472 6.40 -43.93 10.58
N ARG A 473 7.04 -42.88 11.08
CA ARG A 473 7.42 -41.71 10.30
C ARG A 473 8.30 -42.06 9.10
N SER A 474 9.38 -42.82 9.31
CA SER A 474 10.26 -43.22 8.20
C SER A 474 9.52 -44.09 7.18
N ARG A 475 8.69 -45.04 7.63
CA ARG A 475 7.84 -45.86 6.72
C ARG A 475 6.87 -45.00 5.89
N VAL A 476 6.19 -44.04 6.51
CA VAL A 476 5.25 -43.13 5.83
C VAL A 476 5.97 -42.21 4.85
N ILE A 477 7.13 -41.65 5.24
CA ILE A 477 7.93 -40.78 4.36
C ILE A 477 8.40 -41.55 3.12
N VAL A 478 8.90 -42.77 3.30
CA VAL A 478 9.31 -43.65 2.20
C VAL A 478 8.13 -44.04 1.32
N ALA A 479 6.99 -44.40 1.90
CA ALA A 479 5.80 -44.77 1.13
C ALA A 479 5.24 -43.61 0.30
N GLN A 480 5.35 -42.37 0.77
CA GLN A 480 4.86 -41.17 0.08
C GLN A 480 5.93 -40.45 -0.75
N SER A 481 7.16 -40.95 -0.83
CA SER A 481 8.26 -40.17 -1.39
C SER A 481 8.06 -39.82 -2.86
N ASP A 482 7.56 -40.78 -3.63
CA ASP A 482 7.49 -40.68 -5.10
C ASP A 482 6.33 -39.73 -5.48
N ASP A 483 5.16 -39.93 -4.87
CA ASP A 483 4.00 -39.03 -5.02
C ASP A 483 4.33 -37.58 -4.58
N ARG A 484 5.15 -37.40 -3.55
CA ARG A 484 5.59 -36.07 -3.10
C ARG A 484 6.53 -35.41 -4.08
N GLU A 485 7.43 -36.17 -4.67
CA GLU A 485 8.34 -35.67 -5.70
C GLU A 485 7.55 -35.24 -6.95
N GLU A 486 6.51 -35.98 -7.33
CA GLU A 486 5.59 -35.60 -8.40
C GLU A 486 4.81 -34.32 -8.09
N LEU A 487 4.27 -34.19 -6.87
CA LEU A 487 3.59 -32.97 -6.42
C LEU A 487 4.53 -31.75 -6.40
N GLU A 488 5.79 -31.93 -5.99
CA GLU A 488 6.80 -30.85 -6.00
C GLU A 488 7.12 -30.41 -7.44
N LYS A 489 7.27 -31.37 -8.37
CA LYS A 489 7.42 -31.08 -9.81
C LYS A 489 6.20 -30.35 -10.39
N LEU A 490 4.99 -30.72 -10.00
CA LEU A 490 3.75 -30.05 -10.41
C LEU A 490 3.67 -28.62 -9.87
N GLU A 491 4.03 -28.41 -8.60
CA GLU A 491 4.05 -27.08 -7.98
C GLU A 491 5.09 -26.18 -8.65
N GLN A 492 6.27 -26.72 -8.98
CA GLN A 492 7.28 -25.99 -9.75
C GLN A 492 6.74 -25.60 -11.14
N LEU A 493 6.08 -26.52 -11.85
CA LEU A 493 5.45 -26.24 -13.14
C LEU A 493 4.38 -25.15 -13.02
N ARG A 494 3.55 -25.20 -11.96
CA ARG A 494 2.54 -24.18 -11.66
C ARG A 494 3.17 -22.81 -11.46
N GLN A 495 4.24 -22.73 -10.68
CA GLN A 495 4.95 -21.47 -10.42
C GLN A 495 5.57 -20.90 -11.69
N ASP A 496 6.20 -21.73 -12.52
CA ASP A 496 6.77 -21.31 -13.81
C ASP A 496 5.68 -20.83 -14.78
N LYS A 497 4.53 -21.52 -14.81
CA LYS A 497 3.35 -21.10 -15.57
C LYS A 497 2.82 -19.76 -15.09
N ALA A 498 2.64 -19.58 -13.77
CA ALA A 498 2.18 -18.33 -13.19
C ALA A 498 3.13 -17.16 -13.51
N ARG A 499 4.45 -17.38 -13.44
CA ARG A 499 5.46 -16.39 -13.84
C ARG A 499 5.33 -16.01 -15.32
N LYS A 500 5.18 -16.99 -16.21
CA LYS A 500 5.02 -16.75 -17.66
C LYS A 500 3.71 -16.03 -17.99
N GLU A 501 2.60 -16.43 -17.36
CA GLU A 501 1.28 -15.80 -17.52
C GLU A 501 1.29 -14.35 -17.04
N LEU A 502 1.91 -14.07 -15.88
CA LEU A 502 2.10 -12.71 -15.38
C LEU A 502 2.96 -11.87 -16.32
N ALA A 503 4.09 -12.40 -16.78
CA ALA A 503 4.96 -11.72 -17.74
C ALA A 503 4.24 -11.41 -19.05
N ALA A 504 3.42 -12.34 -19.55
CA ALA A 504 2.60 -12.13 -20.74
C ALA A 504 1.51 -11.08 -20.52
N ALA A 505 0.87 -11.06 -19.34
CA ALA A 505 -0.12 -10.05 -18.99
C ALA A 505 0.48 -8.64 -18.91
N ILE A 506 1.67 -8.50 -18.29
CA ILE A 506 2.41 -7.24 -18.24
C ILE A 506 2.77 -6.80 -19.67
N ALA A 507 3.39 -7.68 -20.46
CA ALA A 507 3.78 -7.36 -21.83
C ALA A 507 2.59 -6.94 -22.71
N LYS A 508 1.42 -7.57 -22.53
CA LYS A 508 0.18 -7.17 -23.20
C LYS A 508 -0.24 -5.75 -22.81
N ARG A 509 -0.26 -5.43 -21.51
CA ARG A 509 -0.63 -4.08 -21.02
C ARG A 509 0.36 -3.01 -21.46
N GLU A 510 1.66 -3.32 -21.48
CA GLU A 510 2.67 -2.40 -22.01
C GLU A 510 2.43 -2.08 -23.49
N LEU A 511 2.13 -3.10 -24.29
CA LEU A 511 1.81 -2.95 -25.71
C LEU A 511 0.54 -2.10 -25.93
N GLU A 512 -0.50 -2.30 -25.12
CA GLU A 512 -1.73 -1.46 -25.13
C GLU A 512 -1.47 0.00 -24.71
N ALA A 513 -0.41 0.28 -23.95
CA ALA A 513 -0.05 1.62 -23.50
C ALA A 513 0.74 2.42 -24.56
N VAL A 514 1.54 1.76 -25.41
CA VAL A 514 2.38 2.39 -26.45
C VAL A 514 1.62 3.39 -27.35
N PRO A 515 0.51 3.01 -28.02
CA PRO A 515 -0.20 3.93 -28.91
C PRO A 515 -0.81 5.12 -28.16
N LYS A 516 -1.19 4.94 -26.89
CA LYS A 516 -1.74 6.01 -26.04
C LYS A 516 -0.65 7.00 -25.61
N ASP A 517 0.53 6.51 -25.24
CA ASP A 517 1.71 7.34 -24.96
C ASP A 517 2.10 8.14 -26.21
N PHE A 518 2.12 7.51 -27.38
CA PHE A 518 2.39 8.18 -28.66
C PHE A 518 1.35 9.25 -28.97
N ARG A 519 0.05 8.94 -28.89
CA ARG A 519 -1.03 9.92 -29.11
C ARG A 519 -0.91 11.11 -28.17
N SER A 520 -0.61 10.86 -26.89
CA SER A 520 -0.38 11.93 -25.90
C SER A 520 0.81 12.81 -26.27
N MET A 521 1.88 12.21 -26.82
CA MET A 521 3.06 12.94 -27.28
C MET A 521 2.75 13.78 -28.52
N ALA A 522 2.06 13.20 -29.51
CA ALA A 522 1.67 13.88 -30.73
C ALA A 522 0.73 15.05 -30.47
N ALA A 523 -0.26 14.88 -29.58
CA ALA A 523 -1.15 15.95 -29.15
C ALA A 523 -0.40 17.05 -28.37
N SER A 524 0.61 16.69 -27.59
CA SER A 524 1.47 17.66 -26.89
C SER A 524 2.26 18.52 -27.87
N ARG A 525 2.75 17.91 -28.96
CA ARG A 525 3.43 18.60 -30.07
C ARG A 525 2.47 19.52 -30.83
N GLU A 526 1.30 19.04 -31.22
CA GLU A 526 0.28 19.81 -31.96
C GLU A 526 -0.21 21.04 -31.17
N ALA A 527 -0.34 20.90 -29.85
CA ALA A 527 -0.74 21.96 -28.93
C ALA A 527 0.42 22.85 -28.46
N LYS A 528 1.67 22.61 -28.91
CA LYS A 528 2.89 23.30 -28.45
C LYS A 528 2.98 23.37 -26.92
N ALA A 529 2.64 22.26 -26.26
CA ALA A 529 2.65 22.15 -24.80
C ALA A 529 4.05 22.39 -24.22
N LEU A 530 4.15 22.62 -22.90
CA LEU A 530 5.42 22.91 -22.23
C LEU A 530 6.51 21.86 -22.55
N GLY A 531 7.59 22.33 -23.19
CA GLY A 531 8.71 21.50 -23.65
C GLY A 531 8.57 20.91 -25.06
N TRP A 532 7.42 21.07 -25.72
CA TRP A 532 7.09 20.48 -27.03
C TRP A 532 7.07 21.49 -28.20
N SER A 533 7.42 22.75 -27.95
CA SER A 533 7.72 23.72 -29.00
C SER A 533 9.04 23.38 -29.71
N ASP A 534 9.34 24.03 -30.83
CA ASP A 534 10.56 23.76 -31.60
C ASP A 534 11.84 23.94 -30.79
N ARG A 535 11.84 24.90 -29.85
CA ARG A 535 12.94 25.16 -28.90
C ARG A 535 12.75 24.45 -27.55
N GLY A 536 11.73 23.61 -27.41
CA GLY A 536 11.40 22.96 -26.15
C GLY A 536 12.28 21.74 -25.88
N GLY A 537 12.77 21.60 -24.65
CA GLY A 537 13.70 20.51 -24.27
C GLY A 537 13.16 19.09 -24.50
N LYS A 538 11.83 18.87 -24.43
CA LYS A 538 11.24 17.55 -24.70
C LYS A 538 11.25 17.22 -26.18
N TRP A 539 10.95 18.20 -27.03
CA TRP A 539 11.03 18.05 -28.49
C TRP A 539 12.48 17.87 -28.95
N GLN A 540 13.41 18.64 -28.38
CA GLN A 540 14.84 18.49 -28.66
C GLN A 540 15.38 17.12 -28.25
N ALA A 541 14.90 16.56 -27.13
CA ALA A 541 15.23 15.20 -26.69
C ALA A 541 14.58 14.09 -27.54
N THR A 542 13.66 14.41 -28.46
CA THR A 542 12.94 13.42 -29.28
C THR A 542 13.84 12.93 -30.42
N PRO A 543 14.07 11.61 -30.57
CA PRO A 543 14.83 11.06 -31.69
C PRO A 543 14.19 11.40 -33.04
N GLU A 544 15.01 11.58 -34.07
CA GLU A 544 14.55 12.01 -35.41
C GLU A 544 13.46 11.11 -36.02
N PRO A 545 13.57 9.76 -35.96
CA PRO A 545 12.50 8.89 -36.46
C PRO A 545 11.15 9.12 -35.76
N LEU A 546 11.18 9.45 -34.46
CA LEU A 546 9.97 9.72 -33.69
C LEU A 546 9.39 11.10 -34.02
N LYS A 547 10.22 12.12 -34.29
CA LYS A 547 9.77 13.42 -34.76
C LYS A 547 9.01 13.31 -36.08
N GLN A 548 9.60 12.61 -37.06
CA GLN A 548 8.99 12.39 -38.38
C GLN A 548 7.65 11.66 -38.25
N LEU A 549 7.57 10.64 -37.38
CA LEU A 549 6.33 9.91 -37.13
C LEU A 549 5.26 10.81 -36.48
N ILE A 550 5.64 11.66 -35.52
CA ILE A 550 4.71 12.60 -34.87
C ILE A 550 4.20 13.65 -35.85
N ASP A 551 5.09 14.25 -36.65
CA ASP A 551 4.74 15.32 -37.57
C ASP A 551 3.88 14.77 -38.73
N SER A 552 4.20 13.60 -39.28
CA SER A 552 3.35 12.93 -40.29
C SER A 552 1.97 12.54 -39.74
N TYR A 553 1.92 12.04 -38.50
CA TYR A 553 0.65 11.74 -37.82
C TYR A 553 -0.20 13.01 -37.65
N ASN A 554 0.41 14.10 -37.17
CA ASN A 554 -0.29 15.37 -36.98
C ASN A 554 -0.69 16.04 -38.32
N ALA A 555 0.04 15.81 -39.40
CA ALA A 555 -0.35 16.28 -40.74
C ALA A 555 -1.51 15.48 -41.35
N SER A 556 -1.78 14.27 -40.85
CA SER A 556 -2.79 13.37 -41.41
C SER A 556 -4.22 13.72 -40.99
N PRO A 557 -5.24 13.46 -41.84
CA PRO A 557 -6.66 13.54 -41.47
C PRO A 557 -7.02 12.67 -40.26
N LYS A 558 -8.09 13.01 -39.54
CA LYS A 558 -8.47 12.33 -38.29
C LYS A 558 -8.75 10.85 -38.50
N GLU A 559 -9.36 10.49 -39.62
CA GLU A 559 -9.70 9.12 -40.01
C GLU A 559 -8.42 8.28 -40.20
N VAL A 560 -7.40 8.89 -40.82
CA VAL A 560 -6.08 8.27 -41.02
C VAL A 560 -5.32 8.13 -39.70
N ARG A 561 -5.41 9.13 -38.81
CA ARG A 561 -4.82 9.05 -37.46
C ARG A 561 -5.34 7.85 -36.67
N VAL A 562 -6.64 7.53 -36.77
CA VAL A 562 -7.23 6.35 -36.12
C VAL A 562 -6.63 5.06 -36.70
N ALA A 563 -6.51 4.96 -38.02
CA ALA A 563 -5.90 3.80 -38.68
C ALA A 563 -4.41 3.61 -38.32
N VAL A 564 -3.65 4.69 -38.21
CA VAL A 564 -2.24 4.66 -37.78
C VAL A 564 -2.12 4.13 -36.34
N LEU A 565 -2.95 4.61 -35.41
CA LEU A 565 -2.95 4.10 -34.03
C LEU A 565 -3.35 2.63 -33.95
N ALA A 566 -4.34 2.20 -34.74
CA ALA A 566 -4.74 0.80 -34.82
C ALA A 566 -3.58 -0.07 -35.31
N ARG A 567 -2.89 0.33 -36.40
CA ARG A 567 -1.72 -0.40 -36.93
C ARG A 567 -0.58 -0.51 -35.92
N LEU A 568 -0.30 0.57 -35.18
CA LEU A 568 0.70 0.58 -34.10
C LEU A 568 0.33 -0.33 -32.93
N THR A 569 -0.94 -0.70 -32.79
CA THR A 569 -1.43 -1.64 -31.77
C THR A 569 -1.34 -3.08 -32.26
N THR A 570 -1.67 -3.34 -33.52
CA THR A 570 -1.78 -4.72 -34.07
C THR A 570 -0.42 -5.29 -34.47
N ASP A 571 0.51 -4.47 -34.95
CA ASP A 571 1.86 -4.91 -35.33
C ASP A 571 2.81 -4.85 -34.12
N LYS A 572 3.14 -6.02 -33.58
CA LYS A 572 4.04 -6.19 -32.43
C LYS A 572 5.43 -5.61 -32.71
N VAL A 573 5.95 -5.73 -33.93
CA VAL A 573 7.29 -5.23 -34.27
C VAL A 573 7.28 -3.70 -34.27
N SER A 574 6.29 -3.10 -34.93
CA SER A 574 6.11 -1.64 -34.94
C SER A 574 5.88 -1.09 -33.52
N SER A 575 5.08 -1.75 -32.69
CA SER A 575 4.85 -1.33 -31.30
C SER A 575 6.13 -1.38 -30.46
N GLN A 576 6.97 -2.42 -30.63
CA GLN A 576 8.24 -2.53 -29.90
C GLN A 576 9.25 -1.47 -30.35
N GLN A 577 9.33 -1.19 -31.65
CA GLN A 577 10.17 -0.12 -32.18
C GLN A 577 9.73 1.25 -31.65
N LEU A 578 8.42 1.53 -31.69
CA LEU A 578 7.87 2.76 -31.14
C LEU A 578 8.12 2.89 -29.64
N ARG A 579 7.98 1.79 -28.88
CA ARG A 579 8.28 1.77 -27.45
C ARG A 579 9.73 2.18 -27.17
N LYS A 580 10.69 1.62 -27.92
CA LYS A 580 12.11 1.99 -27.81
C LYS A 580 12.31 3.48 -28.06
N LEU A 581 11.72 4.04 -29.11
CA LEU A 581 11.81 5.47 -29.41
C LEU A 581 11.24 6.36 -28.30
N LEU A 582 10.08 5.98 -27.74
CA LEU A 582 9.46 6.70 -26.62
C LEU A 582 10.34 6.65 -25.36
N ASP A 583 10.96 5.52 -25.08
CA ASP A 583 11.85 5.36 -23.93
C ASP A 583 13.19 6.10 -24.13
N THR A 584 13.76 6.11 -25.34
CA THR A 584 14.92 6.95 -25.70
C THR A 584 14.62 8.43 -25.50
N GLN A 585 13.45 8.91 -25.95
CA GLN A 585 13.05 10.31 -25.72
C GLN A 585 13.02 10.67 -24.23
N LYS A 586 12.47 9.77 -23.40
CA LYS A 586 12.41 9.96 -21.94
C LYS A 586 13.80 9.97 -21.31
N ALA A 587 14.72 9.11 -21.78
CA ALA A 587 16.10 9.05 -21.31
C ALA A 587 16.87 10.33 -21.66
N ASN A 588 16.87 10.71 -22.94
CA ASN A 588 17.50 11.95 -23.43
C ASN A 588 16.99 13.18 -22.67
N TYR A 589 15.69 13.25 -22.39
CA TYR A 589 15.12 14.39 -21.67
C TYR A 589 15.59 14.45 -20.21
N ARG A 590 15.77 13.32 -19.53
CA ARG A 590 16.30 13.28 -18.16
C ARG A 590 17.75 13.72 -18.09
N GLU A 591 18.58 13.28 -19.03
CA GLU A 591 19.99 13.69 -19.12
C GLU A 591 20.11 15.20 -19.36
N ASN A 592 19.27 15.75 -20.24
CA ASN A 592 19.23 17.18 -20.51
C ASN A 592 18.73 18.02 -19.31
N ASP A 593 17.88 17.45 -18.45
CA ASP A 593 17.37 18.12 -17.23
C ASP A 593 18.42 18.12 -16.10
N GLN A 594 19.23 17.05 -15.99
CA GLN A 594 20.37 17.00 -15.06
C GLN A 594 21.48 18.01 -15.42
N GLY A 595 21.53 18.48 -16.66
CA GLY A 595 22.43 19.56 -17.11
C GLY A 595 21.99 20.98 -16.73
N MET A 596 20.75 21.18 -16.24
CA MET A 596 20.19 22.51 -15.92
C MET A 596 20.02 22.78 -14.42
N SER A 597 20.44 21.86 -13.55
CA SER A 597 20.68 22.15 -12.13
C SER A 597 22.13 22.60 -11.93
N ARG A 598 22.42 23.85 -12.26
CA ARG A 598 23.54 24.63 -11.68
C ARG A 598 22.99 25.87 -11.02
#